data_AF-A0A9E3M461-F1
#
_entry.id   AF-A0A9E3M461-F1
#
_cell.length_a   1.000
_cell.length_b   1.000
_cell.length_c   1.000
_cell.angle_alpha   90.00
_cell.angle_beta   90.00
_cell.angle_gamma   90.00
#
_symmetry.space_group_name_H-M   'P 1'
#
loop_
_entity.id
_entity.type
_entity.pdbx_description
1 polymer ?
#
loop_
_entity_poly.entity_id
_entity_poly.type
_entity_poly.pdbx_seq_one_letter_code
_entity_poly.pdbx_strand_id
1 'polypeptide(L)'
;MDIRSGALENPKLRTKKNSKPQLHGGTMSNAPNNPEGNTGQVTQSATDHSGIIYLGLDLGTSQSALATSSGLKLNVASMVGWPKDFIAFNVVKKPIVYGDECIKYRTSLDVCYPLEKGVIKYRGKDPKGKDDKEAKAAVELLKHLLALVERQGDQKIYAVVGSPARSTREDKQAIIDAAEGLVDSVMVVSEPFLVAYGLGMLGNTIVVDLGAGTLDICRMPGTIPEEADQKTLFVAGNEIDKKFDELLKENNPGIHTNLSLVRKIKEEYGFVADGPEKIELGFYVNGKLATIDVAKELREACSIVVPEILDNVRELIVSFDPEFMGAISKNIILGGGGSGIRGLASVIESSLAEDLGTVVVTIVDDPLFSGALGGLKLAQELPVQEWEDL
;
A
#
# COMPACT_ATOMS: atom_id res chain seq x y z
N MET A 1 -50.72 26.04 22.47
CA MET A 1 -49.81 27.20 22.58
C MET A 1 -48.68 26.96 21.62
N ASP A 2 -48.43 27.91 20.72
CA ASP A 2 -47.48 27.75 19.62
C ASP A 2 -46.03 27.70 20.10
N ILE A 3 -45.25 26.80 19.50
CA ILE A 3 -43.79 26.86 19.52
C ILE A 3 -43.35 27.26 18.12
N ARG A 4 -42.89 28.51 17.98
CA ARG A 4 -42.45 29.08 16.70
C ARG A 4 -41.05 28.60 16.33
N SER A 5 -40.84 28.45 15.03
CA SER A 5 -39.54 28.22 14.40
C SER A 5 -38.59 29.41 14.61
N GLY A 6 -37.31 29.10 14.83
CA GLY A 6 -36.21 30.06 14.79
C GLY A 6 -35.16 29.60 13.78
N ALA A 7 -35.04 30.31 12.65
CA ALA A 7 -33.99 30.06 11.66
C ALA A 7 -32.69 30.75 12.10
N LEU A 8 -31.55 30.10 11.85
CA LEU A 8 -30.22 30.67 12.07
C LEU A 8 -29.67 31.26 10.76
N GLU A 9 -29.41 32.57 10.75
CA GLU A 9 -28.80 33.27 9.61
C GLU A 9 -27.26 33.24 9.68
N ASN A 10 -26.62 33.10 8.52
CA ASN A 10 -25.17 33.22 8.35
C ASN A 10 -24.71 34.70 8.32
N PRO A 11 -23.72 35.12 9.13
CA PRO A 11 -23.11 36.44 9.02
C PRO A 11 -22.06 36.49 7.89
N LYS A 12 -22.26 37.41 6.95
CA LYS A 12 -21.35 37.64 5.80
C LYS A 12 -20.03 38.30 6.27
N LEU A 13 -18.87 37.72 5.90
CA LEU A 13 -17.60 38.44 6.01
C LEU A 13 -17.53 39.59 5.00
N ARG A 14 -16.98 40.72 5.45
CA ARG A 14 -16.98 42.00 4.73
C ARG A 14 -15.56 42.34 4.27
N THR A 15 -15.40 42.59 2.98
CA THR A 15 -14.11 42.97 2.36
C THR A 15 -13.63 44.35 2.80
N LYS A 16 -12.31 44.53 2.93
CA LYS A 16 -11.66 45.85 3.03
C LYS A 16 -10.67 46.03 1.88
N LYS A 17 -10.70 47.21 1.26
CA LYS A 17 -9.78 47.72 0.24
C LYS A 17 -8.85 48.79 0.85
N ASN A 18 -7.87 49.22 0.03
CA ASN A 18 -6.94 50.36 0.20
C ASN A 18 -5.66 50.04 1.00
N SER A 19 -4.47 50.55 0.65
CA SER A 19 -4.05 51.39 -0.50
C SER A 19 -2.52 51.43 -0.65
N LYS A 20 -2.00 51.67 -1.87
CA LYS A 20 -0.59 52.03 -2.13
C LYS A 20 -0.29 53.49 -1.76
N PRO A 21 0.98 53.82 -1.54
CA PRO A 21 1.60 55.00 -2.16
C PRO A 21 2.92 54.67 -2.91
N GLN A 22 3.44 55.62 -3.69
CA GLN A 22 4.63 55.46 -4.56
C GLN A 22 5.68 56.59 -4.34
N LEU A 23 6.95 56.19 -4.38
CA LEU A 23 8.14 56.86 -4.95
C LEU A 23 8.61 58.25 -4.45
N HIS A 24 9.87 58.27 -3.96
CA HIS A 24 11.09 58.96 -4.47
C HIS A 24 12.31 58.45 -3.65
N GLY A 25 13.59 58.55 -4.04
CA GLY A 25 14.24 58.93 -5.30
C GLY A 25 15.71 59.38 -5.09
N GLY A 26 16.73 58.63 -5.54
CA GLY A 26 18.16 58.97 -5.35
C GLY A 26 19.15 57.93 -5.92
N THR A 27 20.36 58.35 -6.30
CA THR A 27 21.25 57.68 -7.30
C THR A 27 22.69 57.38 -6.84
N MET A 28 23.38 56.49 -7.59
CA MET A 28 24.86 56.24 -7.65
C MET A 28 25.48 55.46 -6.46
N SER A 29 26.53 54.62 -6.61
CA SER A 29 27.29 54.13 -7.79
C SER A 29 28.24 52.94 -7.44
N ASN A 30 28.79 52.29 -8.47
CA ASN A 30 30.00 51.43 -8.53
C ASN A 30 29.92 49.93 -8.24
N ALA A 31 30.18 49.14 -9.30
CA ALA A 31 30.73 47.78 -9.28
C ALA A 31 32.28 47.83 -9.31
N PRO A 32 32.97 46.68 -9.23
CA PRO A 32 33.66 46.24 -10.46
C PRO A 32 33.64 44.71 -10.75
N ASN A 33 33.51 44.42 -12.06
CA ASN A 33 33.82 43.24 -12.88
C ASN A 33 34.34 41.90 -12.26
N ASN A 34 33.55 40.83 -12.53
CA ASN A 34 33.86 39.58 -13.25
C ASN A 34 35.26 38.92 -13.18
N PRO A 35 35.33 37.57 -13.18
CA PRO A 35 35.21 36.85 -14.46
C PRO A 35 34.29 35.61 -14.47
N GLU A 36 34.08 35.11 -15.69
CA GLU A 36 33.10 34.08 -16.07
C GLU A 36 33.43 32.66 -15.56
N GLY A 37 32.39 31.91 -15.17
CA GLY A 37 32.52 30.56 -14.61
C GLY A 37 31.34 29.67 -14.95
N ASN A 38 31.27 29.24 -16.22
CA ASN A 38 30.57 28.05 -16.74
C ASN A 38 29.41 27.49 -15.89
N THR A 39 28.25 28.14 -15.90
CA THR A 39 27.00 27.50 -15.45
C THR A 39 26.53 26.50 -16.51
N GLY A 40 27.05 25.28 -16.44
CA GLY A 40 26.49 24.14 -17.13
C GLY A 40 25.06 23.92 -16.66
N GLN A 41 24.08 24.44 -17.40
CA GLN A 41 22.70 24.05 -17.24
C GLN A 41 22.62 22.56 -17.56
N VAL A 42 22.45 21.74 -16.52
CA VAL A 42 21.93 20.38 -16.68
C VAL A 42 20.49 20.55 -17.14
N THR A 43 20.32 20.68 -18.45
CA THR A 43 19.02 20.51 -19.09
C THR A 43 18.58 19.09 -18.78
N GLN A 44 17.62 18.95 -17.84
CA GLN A 44 16.80 17.76 -17.78
C GLN A 44 16.15 17.60 -19.16
N SER A 45 16.67 16.69 -19.96
CA SER A 45 16.00 16.23 -21.17
C SER A 45 14.75 15.48 -20.71
N ALA A 46 13.62 16.17 -20.69
CA ALA A 46 12.32 15.51 -20.68
C ALA A 46 12.27 14.65 -21.94
N THR A 47 12.47 13.34 -21.77
CA THR A 47 12.37 12.38 -22.85
C THR A 47 10.91 12.26 -23.25
N ASP A 48 10.60 12.69 -24.46
CA ASP A 48 9.25 12.71 -25.02
C ASP A 48 8.83 11.28 -25.39
N HIS A 49 8.43 10.49 -24.39
CA HIS A 49 7.91 9.13 -24.54
C HIS A 49 6.46 9.12 -25.07
N SER A 50 6.21 9.82 -26.18
CA SER A 50 4.88 10.10 -26.74
C SER A 50 4.03 8.86 -27.13
N GLY A 51 4.57 7.65 -27.01
CA GLY A 51 3.90 6.37 -27.31
C GLY A 51 3.94 5.33 -26.19
N ILE A 52 4.31 5.66 -24.94
CA ILE A 52 4.35 4.72 -23.81
C ILE A 52 3.63 5.31 -22.61
N ILE A 53 2.80 4.49 -21.94
CA ILE A 53 2.32 4.74 -20.58
C ILE A 53 2.99 3.75 -19.62
N TYR A 54 3.79 4.28 -18.70
CA TYR A 54 4.43 3.53 -17.62
C TYR A 54 3.46 3.35 -16.45
N LEU A 55 3.46 2.14 -15.88
CA LEU A 55 2.68 1.76 -14.71
C LEU A 55 3.59 1.18 -13.62
N GLY A 56 3.29 1.51 -12.37
CA GLY A 56 3.65 0.70 -11.23
C GLY A 56 2.40 0.06 -10.63
N LEU A 57 2.47 -1.25 -10.39
CA LEU A 57 1.40 -2.06 -9.84
C LEU A 57 1.87 -2.72 -8.55
N ASP A 58 1.02 -2.69 -7.54
CA ASP A 58 1.17 -3.40 -6.27
C ASP A 58 -0.03 -4.35 -6.15
N LEU A 59 0.23 -5.66 -6.16
CA LEU A 59 -0.80 -6.70 -6.14
C LEU A 59 -0.96 -7.28 -4.72
N GLY A 60 -1.22 -6.39 -3.76
CA GLY A 60 -1.46 -6.75 -2.37
C GLY A 60 -2.69 -7.66 -2.15
N THR A 61 -2.64 -8.48 -1.09
CA THR A 61 -3.67 -9.49 -0.78
C THR A 61 -5.06 -8.92 -0.42
N SER A 62 -5.12 -7.71 0.15
CA SER A 62 -6.38 -7.05 0.57
C SER A 62 -6.80 -5.94 -0.40
N GLN A 63 -5.81 -5.22 -0.93
CA GLN A 63 -5.92 -4.03 -1.77
C GLN A 63 -4.84 -4.13 -2.85
N SER A 64 -5.13 -3.69 -4.08
CA SER A 64 -4.17 -3.55 -5.16
C SER A 64 -4.08 -2.08 -5.57
N ALA A 65 -2.86 -1.55 -5.60
CA ALA A 65 -2.60 -0.16 -5.95
C ALA A 65 -1.95 -0.05 -7.33
N LEU A 66 -2.29 1.02 -8.04
CA LEU A 66 -1.83 1.32 -9.39
C LEU A 66 -1.45 2.80 -9.45
N ALA A 67 -0.26 3.09 -9.96
CA ALA A 67 0.21 4.44 -10.25
C ALA A 67 0.69 4.51 -11.71
N THR A 68 0.43 5.63 -12.39
CA THR A 68 0.71 5.79 -13.83
C THR A 68 1.50 7.06 -14.14
N SER A 69 2.22 7.05 -15.26
CA SER A 69 2.88 8.24 -15.82
C SER A 69 1.91 9.34 -16.30
N SER A 70 0.62 9.06 -16.46
CA SER A 70 -0.41 10.09 -16.70
C SER A 70 -0.89 10.78 -15.42
N GLY A 71 -0.38 10.38 -14.25
CA GLY A 71 -0.73 10.93 -12.93
C GLY A 71 -1.94 10.26 -12.26
N LEU A 72 -2.58 9.29 -12.92
CA LEU A 72 -3.62 8.47 -12.30
C LEU A 72 -3.02 7.61 -11.18
N LYS A 73 -3.65 7.69 -9.99
CA LYS A 73 -3.47 6.78 -8.85
C LYS A 73 -4.80 6.08 -8.56
N LEU A 74 -4.80 4.76 -8.42
CA LEU A 74 -5.98 3.96 -8.08
C LEU A 74 -5.63 2.94 -7.00
N ASN A 75 -6.55 2.74 -6.04
CA ASN A 75 -6.48 1.66 -5.08
C ASN A 75 -7.83 0.92 -5.08
N VAL A 76 -7.82 -0.40 -5.19
CA VAL A 76 -9.02 -1.23 -5.34
C VAL A 76 -8.88 -2.49 -4.49
N ALA A 77 -9.92 -2.85 -3.73
CA ALA A 77 -9.89 -4.09 -2.95
C ALA A 77 -9.67 -5.31 -3.85
N SER A 78 -8.77 -6.21 -3.44
CA SER A 78 -8.33 -7.39 -4.21
C SER A 78 -9.40 -8.48 -4.22
N MET A 79 -10.53 -8.21 -4.87
CA MET A 79 -11.76 -8.98 -4.80
C MET A 79 -12.48 -8.96 -6.15
N VAL A 80 -12.80 -10.15 -6.68
CA VAL A 80 -13.60 -10.32 -7.91
C VAL A 80 -14.81 -11.18 -7.60
N GLY A 81 -16.00 -10.75 -8.03
CA GLY A 81 -17.26 -11.39 -7.67
C GLY A 81 -18.15 -11.68 -8.88
N TRP A 82 -18.69 -12.89 -8.96
CA TRP A 82 -19.67 -13.27 -9.99
C TRP A 82 -21.03 -13.51 -9.35
N PRO A 83 -22.15 -13.04 -9.94
CA PRO A 83 -23.48 -13.40 -9.47
C PRO A 83 -23.69 -14.92 -9.41
N LYS A 84 -24.26 -15.39 -8.30
CA LYS A 84 -24.53 -16.82 -8.05
C LYS A 84 -25.53 -17.42 -9.02
N ASP A 85 -26.52 -16.62 -9.42
CA ASP A 85 -27.64 -17.03 -10.24
C ASP A 85 -28.28 -15.82 -10.97
N PHE A 86 -29.35 -16.08 -11.72
CA PHE A 86 -30.10 -15.04 -12.45
C PHE A 86 -30.78 -14.00 -11.55
N ILE A 87 -31.14 -14.34 -10.30
CA ILE A 87 -31.73 -13.40 -9.34
C ILE A 87 -30.63 -12.48 -8.80
N ALA A 88 -29.48 -13.02 -8.44
CA ALA A 88 -28.30 -12.26 -8.08
C ALA A 88 -27.88 -11.32 -9.22
N PHE A 89 -27.83 -11.81 -10.47
CA PHE A 89 -27.55 -10.95 -11.64
C PHE A 89 -28.59 -9.83 -11.78
N ASN A 90 -29.86 -10.11 -11.49
CA ASN A 90 -30.91 -9.09 -11.52
C ASN A 90 -30.83 -8.05 -10.38
N VAL A 91 -30.19 -8.36 -9.26
CA VAL A 91 -29.91 -7.41 -8.16
C VAL A 91 -28.65 -6.58 -8.46
N VAL A 92 -27.60 -7.23 -8.95
CA VAL A 92 -26.26 -6.64 -9.17
C VAL A 92 -26.16 -5.88 -10.50
N LYS A 93 -26.88 -6.34 -11.54
CA LYS A 93 -26.88 -5.82 -12.93
C LYS A 93 -25.52 -5.82 -13.64
N LYS A 94 -24.52 -6.53 -13.11
CA LYS A 94 -23.18 -6.70 -13.70
C LYS A 94 -22.82 -8.19 -13.77
N PRO A 95 -22.13 -8.66 -14.83
CA PRO A 95 -21.71 -10.06 -14.94
C PRO A 95 -20.50 -10.37 -14.05
N ILE A 96 -19.66 -9.37 -13.78
CA ILE A 96 -18.52 -9.41 -12.86
C ILE A 96 -18.56 -8.13 -12.03
N VAL A 97 -18.18 -8.23 -10.76
CA VAL A 97 -18.07 -7.14 -9.78
C VAL A 97 -16.63 -7.12 -9.28
N TYR A 98 -16.11 -5.93 -8.96
CA TYR A 98 -14.73 -5.73 -8.53
C TYR A 98 -14.69 -4.86 -7.26
N GLY A 99 -13.63 -4.98 -6.47
CA GLY A 99 -13.37 -4.07 -5.35
C GLY A 99 -14.42 -4.12 -4.23
N ASP A 100 -14.63 -2.98 -3.56
CA ASP A 100 -15.56 -2.85 -2.43
C ASP A 100 -17.03 -3.13 -2.80
N GLU A 101 -17.39 -3.06 -4.09
CA GLU A 101 -18.72 -3.44 -4.55
C GLU A 101 -18.97 -4.95 -4.34
N CYS A 102 -17.92 -5.78 -4.32
CA CYS A 102 -18.01 -7.18 -3.91
C CYS A 102 -18.46 -7.32 -2.45
N ILE A 103 -18.01 -6.44 -1.54
CA ILE A 103 -18.42 -6.46 -0.13
C ILE A 103 -19.91 -6.10 0.00
N LYS A 104 -20.36 -5.09 -0.76
CA LYS A 104 -21.77 -4.65 -0.79
C LYS A 104 -22.74 -5.77 -1.21
N TYR A 105 -22.35 -6.59 -2.20
CA TYR A 105 -23.19 -7.66 -2.74
C TYR A 105 -22.74 -9.07 -2.35
N ARG A 106 -21.87 -9.23 -1.34
CA ARG A 106 -21.21 -10.51 -0.96
C ARG A 106 -22.14 -11.70 -0.70
N THR A 107 -23.41 -11.46 -0.36
CA THR A 107 -24.42 -12.53 -0.20
C THR A 107 -24.88 -13.10 -1.55
N SER A 108 -24.95 -12.24 -2.57
CA SER A 108 -25.40 -12.54 -3.95
C SER A 108 -24.26 -12.95 -4.89
N LEU A 109 -23.00 -12.73 -4.50
CA LEU A 109 -21.82 -13.03 -5.31
C LEU A 109 -21.07 -14.26 -4.80
N ASP A 110 -20.54 -15.06 -5.72
CA ASP A 110 -19.37 -15.90 -5.49
C ASP A 110 -18.15 -14.98 -5.54
N VAL A 111 -17.60 -14.64 -4.37
CA VAL A 111 -16.47 -13.70 -4.25
C VAL A 111 -15.17 -14.49 -4.13
N CYS A 112 -14.27 -14.25 -5.07
CA CYS A 112 -12.91 -14.77 -5.07
C CYS A 112 -11.92 -13.68 -4.64
N TYR A 113 -10.95 -14.06 -3.80
CA TYR A 113 -9.75 -13.28 -3.54
C TYR A 113 -8.64 -13.90 -4.40
N PRO A 114 -8.12 -13.20 -5.43
CA PRO A 114 -7.17 -13.79 -6.37
C PRO A 114 -5.77 -14.00 -5.80
N LEU A 115 -5.48 -13.33 -4.68
CA LEU A 115 -4.16 -13.20 -4.07
C LEU A 115 -4.22 -13.76 -2.63
N GLU A 116 -3.17 -14.45 -2.22
CA GLU A 116 -2.97 -14.95 -0.86
C GLU A 116 -1.47 -14.89 -0.56
N LYS A 117 -1.09 -14.31 0.59
CA LYS A 117 0.33 -14.12 0.95
C LYS A 117 1.15 -13.39 -0.13
N GLY A 118 0.53 -12.37 -0.74
CA GLY A 118 1.13 -11.53 -1.79
C GLY A 118 1.35 -12.22 -3.15
N VAL A 119 0.87 -13.45 -3.34
CA VAL A 119 1.05 -14.20 -4.59
C VAL A 119 -0.28 -14.67 -5.17
N ILE A 120 -0.32 -14.93 -6.48
CA ILE A 120 -1.53 -15.38 -7.18
C ILE A 120 -1.89 -16.79 -6.70
N LYS A 121 -3.03 -16.90 -6.02
CA LYS A 121 -3.47 -18.08 -5.30
C LYS A 121 -3.86 -19.24 -6.22
N TYR A 122 -4.51 -18.93 -7.34
CA TYR A 122 -5.05 -19.92 -8.28
C TYR A 122 -4.36 -19.77 -9.63
N ARG A 123 -3.53 -20.76 -9.99
CA ARG A 123 -2.73 -20.75 -11.22
C ARG A 123 -3.41 -21.63 -12.28
N GLY A 124 -3.59 -21.11 -13.50
CA GLY A 124 -4.43 -21.70 -14.55
C GLY A 124 -4.01 -23.04 -15.17
N LYS A 125 -3.13 -23.82 -14.52
CA LYS A 125 -2.61 -25.11 -15.02
C LYS A 125 -3.40 -26.33 -14.55
N ASP A 126 -4.37 -26.17 -13.65
CA ASP A 126 -5.24 -27.28 -13.19
C ASP A 126 -6.73 -26.83 -13.08
N PRO A 127 -7.36 -26.41 -14.19
CA PRO A 127 -8.71 -25.87 -14.18
C PRO A 127 -9.74 -26.93 -13.77
N LYS A 128 -10.39 -26.74 -12.62
CA LYS A 128 -11.46 -27.64 -12.13
C LYS A 128 -12.78 -27.36 -12.84
N GLY A 129 -12.80 -27.62 -14.15
CA GLY A 129 -13.94 -27.42 -15.04
C GLY A 129 -13.82 -26.18 -15.93
N LYS A 130 -14.79 -25.98 -16.83
CA LYS A 130 -14.80 -24.88 -17.82
C LYS A 130 -14.94 -23.49 -17.20
N ASP A 131 -15.54 -23.41 -16.02
CA ASP A 131 -15.88 -22.17 -15.32
C ASP A 131 -15.07 -21.99 -14.03
N ASP A 132 -13.76 -22.23 -14.11
CA ASP A 132 -12.84 -21.92 -13.01
C ASP A 132 -12.73 -20.38 -12.83
N LYS A 133 -13.65 -19.83 -12.02
CA LYS A 133 -13.70 -18.42 -11.62
C LYS A 133 -12.46 -18.04 -10.81
N GLU A 134 -11.96 -18.96 -10.00
CA GLU A 134 -10.83 -18.74 -9.10
C GLU A 134 -9.54 -18.52 -9.90
N ALA A 135 -9.24 -19.39 -10.86
CA ALA A 135 -8.09 -19.25 -11.77
C ALA A 135 -8.15 -18.02 -12.69
N LYS A 136 -9.35 -17.49 -12.96
CA LYS A 136 -9.54 -16.27 -13.77
C LYS A 136 -9.48 -14.98 -12.95
N ALA A 137 -9.61 -15.04 -11.62
CA ALA A 137 -9.80 -13.86 -10.78
C ALA A 137 -8.62 -12.87 -10.82
N ALA A 138 -7.37 -13.34 -10.90
CA ALA A 138 -6.20 -12.46 -10.99
C ALA A 138 -6.18 -11.67 -12.31
N VAL A 139 -6.41 -12.38 -13.43
CA VAL A 139 -6.51 -11.79 -14.77
C VAL A 139 -7.68 -10.79 -14.86
N GLU A 140 -8.83 -11.11 -14.26
CA GLU A 140 -9.98 -10.20 -14.24
C GLU A 140 -9.74 -8.96 -13.36
N LEU A 141 -9.02 -9.09 -12.24
CA LEU A 141 -8.60 -7.93 -11.43
C LEU A 141 -7.63 -7.02 -12.20
N LEU A 142 -6.62 -7.59 -12.87
CA LEU A 142 -5.69 -6.84 -13.72
C LEU A 142 -6.41 -6.15 -14.88
N LYS A 143 -7.30 -6.84 -15.59
CA LYS A 143 -8.16 -6.23 -16.62
C LYS A 143 -8.96 -5.06 -16.07
N HIS A 144 -9.55 -5.17 -14.88
CA HIS A 144 -10.30 -4.09 -14.28
C HIS A 144 -9.42 -2.87 -13.97
N LEU A 145 -8.25 -3.08 -13.34
CA LEU A 145 -7.29 -2.02 -13.04
C LEU A 145 -6.82 -1.31 -14.33
N LEU A 146 -6.44 -2.07 -15.36
CA LEU A 146 -5.96 -1.55 -16.64
C LEU A 146 -7.07 -0.89 -17.48
N ALA A 147 -8.31 -1.34 -17.37
CA ALA A 147 -9.46 -0.69 -18.03
C ALA A 147 -9.83 0.68 -17.42
N LEU A 148 -9.31 1.01 -16.23
CA LEU A 148 -9.42 2.34 -15.63
C LEU A 148 -8.26 3.26 -16.05
N VAL A 149 -7.25 2.76 -16.77
CA VAL A 149 -6.13 3.55 -17.30
C VAL A 149 -6.53 4.15 -18.66
N GLU A 150 -6.61 5.46 -18.73
CA GLU A 150 -6.85 6.18 -19.99
C GLU A 150 -5.61 6.13 -20.89
N ARG A 151 -5.62 5.25 -21.91
CA ARG A 151 -4.63 5.22 -23.01
C ARG A 151 -5.02 6.23 -24.09
N GLN A 152 -4.04 6.94 -24.66
CA GLN A 152 -4.22 7.75 -25.86
C GLN A 152 -3.71 6.98 -27.08
N GLY A 153 -4.57 6.81 -28.10
CA GLY A 153 -4.19 6.16 -29.36
C GLY A 153 -3.70 4.71 -29.16
N ASP A 154 -2.51 4.43 -29.69
CA ASP A 154 -1.81 3.15 -29.68
C ASP A 154 -0.67 3.07 -28.65
N GLN A 155 -0.68 3.92 -27.62
CA GLN A 155 0.31 3.91 -26.52
C GLN A 155 0.52 2.51 -25.93
N LYS A 156 1.77 2.01 -25.94
CA LYS A 156 2.20 0.78 -25.25
C LYS A 156 2.06 0.93 -23.72
N ILE A 157 1.73 -0.15 -23.00
CA ILE A 157 1.80 -0.22 -21.53
C ILE A 157 3.06 -0.98 -21.10
N TYR A 158 3.93 -0.32 -20.34
CA TYR A 158 5.04 -0.96 -19.63
C TYR A 158 4.79 -0.95 -18.12
N ALA A 159 4.79 -2.12 -17.48
CA ALA A 159 4.38 -2.28 -16.10
C ALA A 159 5.48 -2.91 -15.21
N VAL A 160 5.84 -2.23 -14.13
CA VAL A 160 6.57 -2.86 -13.01
C VAL A 160 5.54 -3.33 -11.98
N VAL A 161 5.63 -4.60 -11.57
CA VAL A 161 4.72 -5.22 -10.60
C VAL A 161 5.49 -5.62 -9.35
N GLY A 162 5.01 -5.17 -8.19
CA GLY A 162 5.45 -5.62 -6.88
C GLY A 162 5.09 -7.09 -6.63
N SER A 163 5.97 -7.79 -5.92
CA SER A 163 5.75 -9.12 -5.37
C SER A 163 6.54 -9.25 -4.06
N PRO A 164 6.12 -10.09 -3.10
CA PRO A 164 6.87 -10.34 -1.87
C PRO A 164 8.36 -10.68 -2.11
N ALA A 165 9.20 -10.32 -1.15
CA ALA A 165 10.66 -10.37 -1.30
C ALA A 165 11.16 -11.79 -1.61
N ARG A 166 10.60 -12.81 -0.95
CA ARG A 166 10.90 -14.23 -1.16
C ARG A 166 9.88 -14.98 -2.03
N SER A 167 9.21 -14.32 -2.98
CA SER A 167 8.36 -15.00 -3.97
C SER A 167 9.16 -15.99 -4.83
N THR A 168 8.60 -17.19 -5.04
CA THR A 168 9.22 -18.23 -5.86
C THR A 168 9.27 -17.84 -7.34
N ARG A 169 10.06 -18.55 -8.15
CA ARG A 169 10.06 -18.35 -9.60
C ARG A 169 8.66 -18.56 -10.19
N GLU A 170 7.93 -19.54 -9.67
CA GLU A 170 6.58 -19.88 -10.10
C GLU A 170 5.54 -18.83 -9.67
N ASP A 171 5.74 -18.12 -8.56
CA ASP A 171 4.91 -16.97 -8.16
C ASP A 171 5.12 -15.79 -9.12
N LYS A 172 6.38 -15.43 -9.38
CA LYS A 172 6.72 -14.34 -10.30
C LYS A 172 6.25 -14.64 -11.72
N GLN A 173 6.40 -15.89 -12.18
CA GLN A 173 5.87 -16.33 -13.46
C GLN A 173 4.33 -16.24 -13.51
N ALA A 174 3.62 -16.56 -12.43
CA ALA A 174 2.15 -16.45 -12.41
C ALA A 174 1.67 -14.99 -12.58
N ILE A 175 2.44 -14.01 -12.09
CA ILE A 175 2.16 -12.57 -12.31
C ILE A 175 2.37 -12.20 -13.79
N ILE A 176 3.46 -12.68 -14.40
CA ILE A 176 3.75 -12.48 -15.84
C ILE A 176 2.65 -13.14 -16.70
N ASP A 177 2.34 -14.41 -16.45
CA ASP A 177 1.28 -15.17 -17.13
C ASP A 177 -0.10 -14.48 -17.00
N ALA A 178 -0.35 -13.76 -15.90
CA ALA A 178 -1.61 -13.03 -15.68
C ALA A 178 -1.65 -11.64 -16.34
N ALA A 179 -0.49 -11.04 -16.61
CA ALA A 179 -0.34 -9.78 -17.32
C ALA A 179 -0.21 -9.96 -18.86
N GLU A 180 0.10 -11.18 -19.32
CA GLU A 180 0.24 -11.54 -20.74
C GLU A 180 -0.99 -11.11 -21.56
N GLY A 181 -0.76 -10.35 -22.63
CA GLY A 181 -1.82 -9.82 -23.49
C GLY A 181 -2.68 -8.70 -22.88
N LEU A 182 -2.39 -8.26 -21.64
CA LEU A 182 -3.00 -7.07 -21.02
C LEU A 182 -2.07 -5.85 -21.07
N VAL A 183 -0.77 -6.09 -20.99
CA VAL A 183 0.31 -5.08 -21.10
C VAL A 183 1.27 -5.46 -22.22
N ASP A 184 2.06 -4.48 -22.69
CA ASP A 184 3.01 -4.67 -23.79
C ASP A 184 4.36 -5.23 -23.30
N SER A 185 4.81 -4.84 -22.10
CA SER A 185 5.95 -5.46 -21.37
C SER A 185 5.70 -5.43 -19.86
N VAL A 186 6.23 -6.42 -19.12
CA VAL A 186 6.07 -6.55 -17.67
C VAL A 186 7.37 -6.95 -16.95
N MET A 187 7.66 -6.32 -15.82
CA MET A 187 8.77 -6.67 -14.93
C MET A 187 8.24 -6.93 -13.52
N VAL A 188 8.69 -8.01 -12.86
CA VAL A 188 8.29 -8.34 -11.47
C VAL A 188 9.45 -8.10 -10.52
N VAL A 189 9.23 -7.27 -9.49
CA VAL A 189 10.27 -6.75 -8.59
C VAL A 189 9.82 -6.90 -7.12
N SER A 190 10.78 -7.03 -6.21
CA SER A 190 10.54 -7.12 -4.76
C SER A 190 9.85 -5.85 -4.23
N GLU A 191 8.69 -6.00 -3.58
CA GLU A 191 7.90 -4.90 -2.97
C GLU A 191 8.74 -3.96 -2.07
N PRO A 192 9.47 -4.45 -1.04
CA PRO A 192 10.25 -3.57 -0.18
C PRO A 192 11.43 -2.90 -0.92
N PHE A 193 11.94 -3.51 -2.00
CA PHE A 193 12.90 -2.82 -2.89
C PHE A 193 12.22 -1.66 -3.64
N LEU A 194 11.01 -1.84 -4.17
CA LEU A 194 10.28 -0.76 -4.83
C LEU A 194 10.00 0.39 -3.86
N VAL A 195 9.59 0.10 -2.62
CA VAL A 195 9.41 1.13 -1.57
C VAL A 195 10.71 1.91 -1.34
N ALA A 196 11.85 1.23 -1.15
CA ALA A 196 13.15 1.89 -1.04
C ALA A 196 13.51 2.73 -2.27
N TYR A 197 13.25 2.20 -3.47
CA TYR A 197 13.56 2.84 -4.75
C TYR A 197 12.76 4.11 -4.97
N GLY A 198 11.45 4.07 -4.68
CA GLY A 198 10.57 5.24 -4.72
C GLY A 198 11.11 6.39 -3.88
N LEU A 199 11.47 6.09 -2.63
CA LEU A 199 12.02 7.05 -1.66
C LEU A 199 13.49 7.45 -1.95
N GLY A 200 14.20 6.74 -2.82
CA GLY A 200 15.63 6.95 -3.08
C GLY A 200 16.56 6.42 -1.98
N MET A 201 16.06 5.53 -1.12
CA MET A 201 16.72 5.04 0.09
C MET A 201 17.41 3.70 -0.17
N LEU A 202 18.34 3.71 -1.12
CA LEU A 202 18.95 2.50 -1.70
C LEU A 202 20.14 1.93 -0.93
N GLY A 203 20.63 2.62 0.10
CA GLY A 203 21.79 2.22 0.90
C GLY A 203 21.59 2.50 2.39
N ASN A 204 22.22 1.68 3.24
CA ASN A 204 22.15 1.76 4.69
C ASN A 204 20.73 1.96 5.25
N THR A 205 19.75 1.28 4.65
CA THR A 205 18.32 1.39 5.01
C THR A 205 17.77 0.01 5.31
N ILE A 206 16.82 -0.13 6.23
CA ILE A 206 15.93 -1.30 6.29
C ILE A 206 14.51 -0.84 5.96
N VAL A 207 13.85 -1.52 5.03
CA VAL A 207 12.41 -1.39 4.79
C VAL A 207 11.70 -2.52 5.52
N VAL A 208 10.67 -2.17 6.29
CA VAL A 208 9.70 -3.05 6.93
C VAL A 208 8.35 -2.79 6.28
N ASP A 209 7.93 -3.64 5.34
CA ASP A 209 6.66 -3.52 4.64
C ASP A 209 5.62 -4.44 5.29
N LEU A 210 4.68 -3.86 6.05
CA LEU A 210 3.62 -4.61 6.71
C LEU A 210 2.35 -4.59 5.85
N GLY A 211 2.26 -5.55 4.93
CA GLY A 211 1.11 -5.77 4.08
C GLY A 211 -0.04 -6.52 4.77
N ALA A 212 -1.02 -6.92 3.95
CA ALA A 212 -2.14 -7.73 4.41
C ALA A 212 -1.78 -9.23 4.49
N GLY A 213 -1.15 -9.77 3.44
CA GLY A 213 -0.80 -11.19 3.35
C GLY A 213 0.60 -11.53 3.86
N THR A 214 1.51 -10.56 3.88
CA THR A 214 2.92 -10.71 4.23
C THR A 214 3.42 -9.54 5.05
N LEU A 215 4.49 -9.81 5.80
CA LEU A 215 5.40 -8.84 6.37
C LEU A 215 6.75 -9.06 5.66
N ASP A 216 7.16 -8.13 4.81
CA ASP A 216 8.38 -8.20 4.02
C ASP A 216 9.41 -7.24 4.59
N ILE A 217 10.62 -7.72 4.88
CA ILE A 217 11.69 -6.92 5.48
C ILE A 217 12.93 -7.04 4.61
N CYS A 218 13.48 -5.90 4.20
CA CYS A 218 14.60 -5.83 3.27
C CYS A 218 15.67 -4.85 3.76
N ARG A 219 16.91 -5.32 3.90
CA ARG A 219 18.09 -4.46 4.03
C ARG A 219 18.50 -3.97 2.64
N MET A 220 18.72 -2.67 2.51
CA MET A 220 19.22 -2.02 1.30
C MET A 220 20.71 -1.69 1.48
N PRO A 221 21.65 -2.51 0.93
CA PRO A 221 23.08 -2.35 1.19
C PRO A 221 23.79 -1.33 0.28
N GLY A 222 23.08 -0.68 -0.66
CA GLY A 222 23.67 0.13 -1.72
C GLY A 222 23.77 -0.58 -3.07
N THR A 223 23.39 -1.85 -3.13
CA THR A 223 23.27 -2.69 -4.33
C THR A 223 21.88 -3.32 -4.41
N ILE A 224 21.62 -4.13 -5.44
CA ILE A 224 20.46 -5.03 -5.47
C ILE A 224 20.53 -5.95 -4.23
N PRO A 225 19.48 -6.03 -3.39
CA PRO A 225 19.46 -6.90 -2.22
C PRO A 225 19.51 -8.39 -2.61
N GLU A 226 20.32 -9.17 -1.90
CA GLU A 226 20.38 -10.63 -2.05
C GLU A 226 19.29 -11.32 -1.21
N GLU A 227 19.20 -12.65 -1.26
CA GLU A 227 18.26 -13.41 -0.42
C GLU A 227 18.57 -13.24 1.08
N ALA A 228 19.85 -13.08 1.44
CA ALA A 228 20.28 -12.86 2.83
C ALA A 228 19.87 -11.47 3.38
N ASP A 229 19.64 -10.48 2.51
CA ASP A 229 19.16 -9.16 2.88
C ASP A 229 17.63 -9.13 3.12
N GLN A 230 16.92 -10.19 2.73
CA GLN A 230 15.46 -10.20 2.60
C GLN A 230 14.79 -11.27 3.47
N LYS A 231 13.67 -10.92 4.09
CA LYS A 231 12.79 -11.78 4.88
C LYS A 231 11.35 -11.58 4.42
N THR A 232 10.57 -12.66 4.39
CA THR A 232 9.12 -12.62 4.16
C THR A 232 8.47 -13.49 5.23
N LEU A 233 7.59 -12.89 6.02
CA LEU A 233 6.85 -13.55 7.10
C LEU A 233 5.35 -13.52 6.78
N PHE A 234 4.61 -14.49 7.30
CA PHE A 234 3.16 -14.61 7.06
C PHE A 234 2.31 -14.16 8.26
N VAL A 235 2.94 -13.60 9.29
CA VAL A 235 2.26 -12.92 10.41
C VAL A 235 2.09 -11.45 10.00
N ALA A 236 0.94 -11.15 9.41
CA ALA A 236 0.67 -9.88 8.73
C ALA A 236 -0.76 -9.39 9.01
N GLY A 237 -1.23 -8.36 8.30
CA GLY A 237 -2.54 -7.74 8.51
C GLY A 237 -3.73 -8.71 8.55
N ASN A 238 -3.69 -9.83 7.80
CA ASN A 238 -4.70 -10.88 7.80
C ASN A 238 -4.69 -11.75 9.06
N GLU A 239 -3.52 -11.99 9.67
CA GLU A 239 -3.43 -12.74 10.94
C GLU A 239 -3.89 -11.86 12.12
N ILE A 240 -3.65 -10.54 12.05
CA ILE A 240 -4.25 -9.57 12.99
C ILE A 240 -5.79 -9.65 12.91
N ASP A 241 -6.35 -9.70 11.70
CA ASP A 241 -7.82 -9.80 11.51
C ASP A 241 -8.40 -11.09 12.11
N LYS A 242 -7.72 -12.23 11.93
CA LYS A 242 -8.12 -13.51 12.52
C LYS A 242 -8.01 -13.50 14.04
N LYS A 243 -6.85 -13.10 14.59
CA LYS A 243 -6.62 -13.04 16.04
C LYS A 243 -7.60 -12.09 16.73
N PHE A 244 -7.97 -10.99 16.08
CA PHE A 244 -9.00 -10.08 16.61
C PHE A 244 -10.40 -10.72 16.58
N ASP A 245 -10.78 -11.39 15.49
CA ASP A 245 -12.05 -12.13 15.38
C ASP A 245 -12.17 -13.27 16.40
N GLU A 246 -11.07 -13.99 16.66
CA GLU A 246 -10.95 -15.02 17.69
C GLU A 246 -11.16 -14.43 19.09
N LEU A 247 -10.37 -13.43 19.47
CA LEU A 247 -10.46 -12.77 20.78
C LEU A 247 -11.85 -12.16 21.05
N LEU A 248 -12.46 -11.54 20.04
CA LEU A 248 -13.83 -11.02 20.16
C LEU A 248 -14.83 -12.14 20.49
N LYS A 249 -14.73 -13.29 19.81
CA LYS A 249 -15.63 -14.45 20.02
C LYS A 249 -15.39 -15.15 21.35
N GLU A 250 -14.15 -15.28 21.77
CA GLU A 250 -13.76 -15.87 23.06
C GLU A 250 -14.31 -15.06 24.22
N ASN A 251 -14.12 -13.73 24.19
CA ASN A 251 -14.53 -12.84 25.28
C ASN A 251 -16.02 -12.45 25.21
N ASN A 252 -16.70 -12.61 24.06
CA ASN A 252 -18.11 -12.26 23.87
C ASN A 252 -18.93 -13.41 23.23
N PRO A 253 -19.25 -14.49 23.98
CA PRO A 253 -19.98 -15.64 23.44
C PRO A 253 -21.31 -15.28 22.77
N GLY A 254 -21.44 -15.68 21.50
CA GLY A 254 -22.62 -15.40 20.66
C GLY A 254 -22.55 -14.07 19.88
N ILE A 255 -21.41 -13.38 19.89
CA ILE A 255 -21.15 -12.25 18.98
C ILE A 255 -21.12 -12.72 17.51
N HIS A 256 -21.71 -11.93 16.62
CA HIS A 256 -21.73 -12.18 15.18
C HIS A 256 -20.77 -11.22 14.45
N THR A 257 -19.62 -11.75 14.06
CA THR A 257 -18.56 -11.03 13.32
C THR A 257 -18.22 -11.74 12.00
N ASN A 258 -17.40 -11.08 11.17
CA ASN A 258 -16.76 -11.67 10.00
C ASN A 258 -15.49 -10.89 9.64
N LEU A 259 -14.59 -11.51 8.87
CA LEU A 259 -13.27 -10.94 8.53
C LEU A 259 -13.32 -9.55 7.86
N SER A 260 -14.41 -9.19 7.16
CA SER A 260 -14.52 -7.83 6.58
C SER A 260 -14.93 -6.77 7.61
N LEU A 261 -15.70 -7.14 8.64
CA LEU A 261 -16.06 -6.24 9.74
C LEU A 261 -14.86 -5.96 10.65
N VAL A 262 -14.18 -7.03 11.10
CA VAL A 262 -13.04 -6.91 12.02
C VAL A 262 -11.86 -6.19 11.37
N ARG A 263 -11.61 -6.43 10.07
CA ARG A 263 -10.61 -5.70 9.28
C ARG A 263 -10.88 -4.20 9.22
N LYS A 264 -12.12 -3.79 8.95
CA LYS A 264 -12.49 -2.37 8.99
C LYS A 264 -12.23 -1.76 10.36
N ILE A 265 -12.56 -2.48 11.44
CA ILE A 265 -12.30 -2.02 12.82
C ILE A 265 -10.80 -1.90 13.09
N LYS A 266 -9.98 -2.84 12.62
CA LYS A 266 -8.51 -2.76 12.68
C LYS A 266 -7.97 -1.56 11.91
N GLU A 267 -8.44 -1.33 10.70
CA GLU A 267 -8.01 -0.21 9.85
C GLU A 267 -8.41 1.16 10.44
N GLU A 268 -9.52 1.25 11.17
CA GLU A 268 -10.02 2.50 11.78
C GLU A 268 -9.46 2.74 13.21
N TYR A 269 -9.24 1.67 13.99
CA TYR A 269 -8.91 1.76 15.41
C TYR A 269 -7.60 1.08 15.86
N GLY A 270 -6.90 0.38 14.96
CA GLY A 270 -5.71 -0.43 15.28
C GLY A 270 -4.59 0.35 15.97
N PHE A 271 -4.02 -0.24 17.02
CA PHE A 271 -2.94 0.34 17.81
C PHE A 271 -2.14 -0.73 18.56
N VAL A 272 -0.90 -0.38 18.93
CA VAL A 272 -0.04 -1.15 19.86
C VAL A 272 0.43 -0.25 21.00
N ALA A 273 0.88 -0.87 22.10
CA ALA A 273 1.29 -0.19 23.33
C ALA A 273 0.25 0.82 23.87
N ASP A 274 0.65 2.08 24.06
CA ASP A 274 -0.21 3.15 24.56
C ASP A 274 -1.22 3.59 23.50
N GLY A 275 -2.49 3.66 23.91
CA GLY A 275 -3.58 4.03 23.02
C GLY A 275 -4.89 4.20 23.78
N PRO A 276 -6.05 4.16 23.09
CA PRO A 276 -7.34 4.41 23.71
C PRO A 276 -7.63 3.44 24.87
N GLU A 277 -8.03 3.97 26.02
CA GLU A 277 -8.49 3.14 27.15
C GLU A 277 -9.72 2.31 26.81
N LYS A 278 -10.55 2.80 25.87
CA LYS A 278 -11.80 2.20 25.41
C LYS A 278 -12.04 2.43 23.93
N ILE A 279 -12.64 1.45 23.26
CA ILE A 279 -13.15 1.51 21.89
C ILE A 279 -14.52 0.82 21.89
N GLU A 280 -15.58 1.58 22.17
CA GLU A 280 -16.95 1.05 22.32
C GLU A 280 -17.67 1.00 20.96
N LEU A 281 -17.97 -0.21 20.46
CA LEU A 281 -18.57 -0.45 19.14
C LEU A 281 -19.83 -1.32 19.23
N GLY A 282 -20.74 -1.14 18.28
CA GLY A 282 -22.01 -1.88 18.23
C GLY A 282 -21.91 -3.20 17.48
N PHE A 283 -22.23 -4.32 18.15
CA PHE A 283 -22.26 -5.67 17.57
C PHE A 283 -23.61 -6.37 17.82
N TYR A 284 -23.95 -7.33 16.97
CA TYR A 284 -25.04 -8.26 17.27
C TYR A 284 -24.52 -9.42 18.12
N VAL A 285 -25.04 -9.55 19.33
CA VAL A 285 -24.75 -10.64 20.27
C VAL A 285 -26.05 -11.40 20.52
N ASN A 286 -26.09 -12.70 20.20
CA ASN A 286 -27.29 -13.54 20.28
C ASN A 286 -28.54 -12.89 19.62
N GLY A 287 -28.32 -12.23 18.48
CA GLY A 287 -29.36 -11.53 17.70
C GLY A 287 -29.78 -10.16 18.21
N LYS A 288 -29.20 -9.64 19.31
CA LYS A 288 -29.49 -8.30 19.85
C LYS A 288 -28.30 -7.36 19.66
N LEU A 289 -28.57 -6.09 19.36
CA LEU A 289 -27.51 -5.08 19.32
C LEU A 289 -27.02 -4.78 20.74
N ALA A 290 -25.71 -4.85 20.94
CA ALA A 290 -25.01 -4.55 22.18
C ALA A 290 -23.75 -3.70 21.88
N THR A 291 -23.41 -2.80 22.79
CA THR A 291 -22.13 -2.07 22.76
C THR A 291 -21.07 -2.89 23.48
N ILE A 292 -19.97 -3.19 22.79
CA ILE A 292 -18.83 -3.94 23.31
C ILE A 292 -17.60 -3.03 23.24
N ASP A 293 -16.84 -2.96 24.32
CA ASP A 293 -15.51 -2.34 24.32
C ASP A 293 -14.49 -3.37 23.78
N VAL A 294 -13.74 -3.00 22.75
CA VAL A 294 -12.83 -3.91 22.03
C VAL A 294 -11.35 -3.50 22.13
N ALA A 295 -11.03 -2.49 22.95
CA ALA A 295 -9.69 -1.91 22.98
C ALA A 295 -8.60 -2.91 23.40
N LYS A 296 -8.91 -3.82 24.32
CA LYS A 296 -7.97 -4.84 24.80
C LYS A 296 -7.68 -5.87 23.71
N GLU A 297 -8.73 -6.43 23.12
CA GLU A 297 -8.67 -7.46 22.07
C GLU A 297 -7.98 -6.93 20.82
N LEU A 298 -8.26 -5.68 20.44
CA LEU A 298 -7.65 -5.06 19.28
C LEU A 298 -6.14 -4.78 19.50
N ARG A 299 -5.75 -4.31 20.68
CA ARG A 299 -4.33 -4.13 21.03
C ARG A 299 -3.59 -5.46 21.05
N GLU A 300 -4.16 -6.50 21.66
CA GLU A 300 -3.54 -7.83 21.70
C GLU A 300 -3.36 -8.39 20.28
N ALA A 301 -4.38 -8.29 19.43
CA ALA A 301 -4.30 -8.72 18.04
C ALA A 301 -3.29 -7.93 17.21
N CYS A 302 -3.24 -6.59 17.36
CA CYS A 302 -2.26 -5.77 16.64
C CYS A 302 -0.83 -6.01 17.14
N SER A 303 -0.64 -6.44 18.39
CA SER A 303 0.70 -6.65 18.96
C SER A 303 1.41 -7.92 18.46
N ILE A 304 0.72 -8.84 17.77
CA ILE A 304 1.32 -10.10 17.31
C ILE A 304 2.45 -9.91 16.28
N VAL A 305 2.44 -8.80 15.53
CA VAL A 305 3.49 -8.49 14.54
C VAL A 305 4.73 -7.85 15.17
N VAL A 306 4.63 -7.35 16.41
CA VAL A 306 5.73 -6.60 17.05
C VAL A 306 6.97 -7.49 17.27
N PRO A 307 6.88 -8.70 17.87
CA PRO A 307 8.05 -9.57 18.02
C PRO A 307 8.68 -9.96 16.68
N GLU A 308 7.84 -10.30 15.69
CA GLU A 308 8.29 -10.68 14.35
C GLU A 308 9.08 -9.57 13.66
N ILE A 309 8.64 -8.31 13.77
CA ILE A 309 9.38 -7.16 13.25
C ILE A 309 10.68 -6.96 14.03
N LEU A 310 10.64 -6.95 15.36
CA LEU A 310 11.81 -6.69 16.21
C LEU A 310 12.93 -7.72 15.96
N ASP A 311 12.60 -9.01 15.98
CA ASP A 311 13.59 -10.09 15.82
C ASP A 311 14.23 -10.07 14.43
N ASN A 312 13.44 -9.92 13.36
CA ASN A 312 13.96 -9.94 11.99
C ASN A 312 14.71 -8.66 11.61
N VAL A 313 14.25 -7.48 12.06
CA VAL A 313 14.99 -6.22 11.87
C VAL A 313 16.32 -6.27 12.62
N ARG A 314 16.32 -6.75 13.87
CA ARG A 314 17.55 -6.95 14.64
C ARG A 314 18.51 -7.90 13.92
N GLU A 315 18.01 -9.05 13.43
CA GLU A 315 18.82 -10.03 12.70
C GLU A 315 19.48 -9.41 11.45
N LEU A 316 18.74 -8.62 10.65
CA LEU A 316 19.27 -7.94 9.48
C LEU A 316 20.29 -6.83 9.82
N ILE A 317 20.17 -6.18 10.98
CA ILE A 317 21.18 -5.22 11.46
C ILE A 317 22.45 -5.96 11.92
N VAL A 318 22.34 -6.95 12.81
CA VAL A 318 23.52 -7.61 13.41
C VAL A 318 24.25 -8.58 12.48
N SER A 319 23.61 -8.99 11.38
CA SER A 319 24.24 -9.80 10.32
C SER A 319 24.97 -8.97 9.24
N PHE A 320 24.98 -7.64 9.35
CA PHE A 320 25.69 -6.78 8.40
C PHE A 320 27.09 -6.40 8.89
N ASP A 321 27.81 -5.63 8.08
CA ASP A 321 29.10 -5.07 8.45
C ASP A 321 28.96 -4.11 9.66
N PRO A 322 29.76 -4.32 10.74
CA PRO A 322 29.69 -3.50 11.96
C PRO A 322 29.85 -2.00 11.76
N GLU A 323 30.58 -1.54 10.74
CA GLU A 323 30.77 -0.10 10.47
C GLU A 323 29.46 0.59 10.05
N PHE A 324 28.51 -0.18 9.50
CA PHE A 324 27.26 0.32 8.95
C PHE A 324 26.04 0.09 9.85
N MET A 325 26.13 -0.77 10.87
CA MET A 325 25.04 -1.06 11.82
C MET A 325 24.39 0.22 12.39
N GLY A 326 25.21 1.17 12.83
CA GLY A 326 24.75 2.44 13.43
C GLY A 326 24.29 3.51 12.42
N ALA A 327 24.38 3.22 11.11
CA ALA A 327 23.72 3.98 10.05
C ALA A 327 22.36 3.36 9.72
N ILE A 328 22.30 2.02 9.59
CA ILE A 328 21.06 1.27 9.33
C ILE A 328 20.06 1.43 10.47
N SER A 329 20.50 1.38 11.73
CA SER A 329 19.60 1.54 12.89
C SER A 329 18.86 2.89 12.89
N LYS A 330 19.48 3.94 12.34
CA LYS A 330 18.92 5.30 12.22
C LYS A 330 18.13 5.50 10.93
N ASN A 331 17.81 4.43 10.23
CA ASN A 331 17.27 4.51 8.88
C ASN A 331 16.37 3.29 8.59
N ILE A 332 15.38 3.10 9.46
CA ILE A 332 14.34 2.07 9.32
C ILE A 332 13.09 2.75 8.75
N ILE A 333 12.58 2.23 7.65
CA ILE A 333 11.37 2.69 6.98
C ILE A 333 10.24 1.69 7.23
N LEU A 334 9.10 2.17 7.70
CA LEU A 334 7.89 1.38 7.92
C LEU A 334 6.86 1.69 6.82
N GLY A 335 6.66 0.73 5.93
CA GLY A 335 5.76 0.77 4.79
C GLY A 335 4.56 -0.19 4.91
N GLY A 336 3.77 -0.26 3.84
CA GLY A 336 2.57 -1.09 3.77
C GLY A 336 1.40 -0.56 4.59
N GLY A 337 0.19 -1.06 4.33
CA GLY A 337 -1.02 -0.59 5.01
C GLY A 337 -1.01 -0.77 6.54
N GLY A 338 -0.24 -1.74 7.05
CA GLY A 338 -0.07 -1.99 8.49
C GLY A 338 0.81 -0.95 9.20
N SER A 339 1.60 -0.14 8.48
CA SER A 339 2.32 1.00 9.06
C SER A 339 1.40 2.01 9.76
N GLY A 340 0.12 2.07 9.35
CA GLY A 340 -0.91 2.90 9.96
C GLY A 340 -1.40 2.46 11.35
N ILE A 341 -0.94 1.29 11.86
CA ILE A 341 -1.24 0.86 13.23
C ILE A 341 -0.60 1.84 14.22
N ARG A 342 -1.43 2.53 15.01
CA ARG A 342 -0.98 3.60 15.91
C ARG A 342 0.02 3.07 16.93
N GLY A 343 1.12 3.80 17.12
CA GLY A 343 2.20 3.45 18.03
C GLY A 343 3.22 2.43 17.48
N LEU A 344 2.98 1.80 16.32
CA LEU A 344 3.86 0.72 15.82
C LEU A 344 5.31 1.18 15.59
N ALA A 345 5.51 2.31 14.89
CA ALA A 345 6.85 2.87 14.69
C ALA A 345 7.55 3.21 16.02
N SER A 346 6.83 3.81 16.97
CA SER A 346 7.36 4.16 18.29
C SER A 346 7.77 2.95 19.12
N VAL A 347 6.99 1.86 19.07
CA VAL A 347 7.34 0.60 19.76
C VAL A 347 8.58 -0.02 19.12
N ILE A 348 8.64 -0.11 17.79
CA ILE A 348 9.82 -0.64 17.07
C ILE A 348 11.06 0.16 17.43
N GLU A 349 10.96 1.50 17.39
CA GLU A 349 12.06 2.41 17.73
C GLU A 349 12.53 2.22 19.18
N SER A 350 11.61 2.24 20.16
CA SER A 350 11.96 2.11 21.57
C SER A 350 12.56 0.76 21.92
N SER A 351 12.00 -0.34 21.41
CA SER A 351 12.44 -1.70 21.77
C SER A 351 13.75 -2.08 21.08
N LEU A 352 14.00 -1.62 19.85
CA LEU A 352 15.31 -1.82 19.23
C LEU A 352 16.40 -0.93 19.87
N ALA A 353 16.03 0.24 20.39
CA ALA A 353 16.98 1.17 21.02
C ALA A 353 17.60 0.64 22.32
N GLU A 354 16.92 -0.27 23.04
CA GLU A 354 17.45 -0.93 24.25
C GLU A 354 18.78 -1.66 24.00
N ASP A 355 18.94 -2.23 22.80
CA ASP A 355 20.10 -3.04 22.40
C ASP A 355 20.99 -2.38 21.34
N LEU A 356 20.42 -1.59 20.44
CA LEU A 356 21.12 -0.99 19.28
C LEU A 356 21.47 0.49 19.49
N GLY A 357 21.07 1.09 20.62
CA GLY A 357 21.32 2.49 20.92
C GLY A 357 20.39 3.43 20.15
N THR A 358 20.93 4.30 19.28
CA THR A 358 20.08 5.20 18.51
C THR A 358 19.41 4.47 17.35
N VAL A 359 18.09 4.35 17.45
CA VAL A 359 17.21 3.86 16.39
C VAL A 359 16.33 5.01 15.88
N VAL A 360 15.98 5.01 14.60
CA VAL A 360 15.00 5.95 14.01
C VAL A 360 14.10 5.18 13.06
N VAL A 361 12.78 5.24 13.30
CA VAL A 361 11.76 4.59 12.46
C VAL A 361 10.87 5.65 11.80
N THR A 362 10.89 5.71 10.47
CA THR A 362 10.08 6.66 9.68
C THR A 362 8.96 5.92 8.96
N ILE A 363 7.71 6.35 9.14
CA ILE A 363 6.56 5.85 8.36
C ILE A 363 6.57 6.56 7.01
N VAL A 364 6.29 5.83 5.92
CA VAL A 364 6.19 6.42 4.58
C VAL A 364 4.95 7.33 4.44
N ASP A 365 5.05 8.43 3.69
CA ASP A 365 3.97 9.42 3.58
C ASP A 365 2.66 8.87 2.97
N ASP A 366 2.76 7.88 2.07
CA ASP A 366 1.62 7.30 1.34
C ASP A 366 1.73 5.75 1.31
N PRO A 367 1.47 5.05 2.44
CA PRO A 367 1.74 3.61 2.56
C PRO A 367 0.86 2.70 1.71
N LEU A 368 -0.23 3.24 1.14
CA LEU A 368 -1.09 2.51 0.21
C LEU A 368 -0.56 2.53 -1.23
N PHE A 369 0.36 3.45 -1.54
CA PHE A 369 0.90 3.64 -2.90
C PHE A 369 2.43 3.54 -2.96
N SER A 370 3.15 3.36 -1.86
CA SER A 370 4.62 3.37 -1.85
C SER A 370 5.24 2.32 -2.79
N GLY A 371 4.70 1.09 -2.82
CA GLY A 371 5.14 0.04 -3.75
C GLY A 371 4.86 0.42 -5.21
N ALA A 372 3.61 0.79 -5.52
CA ALA A 372 3.21 1.23 -6.86
C ALA A 372 3.95 2.47 -7.37
N LEU A 373 4.28 3.43 -6.50
CA LEU A 373 5.07 4.62 -6.86
C LEU A 373 6.54 4.30 -7.08
N GLY A 374 7.10 3.39 -6.29
CA GLY A 374 8.42 2.82 -6.53
C GLY A 374 8.51 2.10 -7.87
N GLY A 375 7.50 1.27 -8.18
CA GLY A 375 7.35 0.59 -9.46
C GLY A 375 7.26 1.57 -10.64
N LEU A 376 6.41 2.60 -10.53
CA LEU A 376 6.28 3.63 -11.56
C LEU A 376 7.59 4.37 -11.80
N LYS A 377 8.29 4.76 -10.74
CA LYS A 377 9.57 5.46 -10.83
C LYS A 377 10.63 4.60 -11.53
N LEU A 378 10.78 3.34 -11.10
CA LEU A 378 11.66 2.39 -11.77
C LEU A 378 11.27 2.22 -13.24
N ALA A 379 9.98 2.15 -13.54
CA ALA A 379 9.50 1.97 -14.90
C ALA A 379 9.90 3.11 -15.85
N GLN A 380 9.87 4.35 -15.34
CA GLN A 380 10.25 5.56 -16.07
C GLN A 380 11.77 5.75 -16.17
N GLU A 381 12.55 5.24 -15.20
CA GLU A 381 14.02 5.36 -15.18
C GLU A 381 14.73 4.23 -15.96
N LEU A 382 14.05 3.11 -16.23
CA LEU A 382 14.56 2.01 -17.07
C LEU A 382 14.67 2.43 -18.56
N PRO A 383 15.83 2.21 -19.22
CA PRO A 383 15.97 2.42 -20.67
C PRO A 383 14.95 1.61 -21.46
N VAL A 384 14.44 2.19 -22.56
CA VAL A 384 13.40 1.55 -23.39
C VAL A 384 13.88 0.22 -23.99
N GLN A 385 15.18 0.06 -24.27
CA GLN A 385 15.74 -1.20 -24.77
C GLN A 385 15.57 -2.35 -23.78
N GLU A 386 15.77 -2.10 -22.48
CA GLU A 386 15.61 -3.09 -21.41
C GLU A 386 14.14 -3.55 -21.26
N TRP A 387 13.19 -2.83 -21.86
CA TRP A 387 11.77 -3.21 -21.92
C TRP A 387 11.40 -4.05 -23.16
N GLU A 388 12.21 -4.01 -24.22
CA GLU A 388 11.97 -4.77 -25.45
C GLU A 388 12.56 -6.19 -25.41
N ASP A 389 13.44 -6.47 -24.43
CA ASP A 389 14.06 -7.78 -24.17
C ASP A 389 13.32 -8.65 -23.11
N LEU A 390 12.15 -8.20 -22.61
CA LEU A 390 11.35 -8.84 -21.54
C LEU A 390 10.16 -9.69 -22.04
#